data_AF-A0A3R7E383-F1
#
_entry.id   AF-A0A3R7E383-F1
#
_cell.length_a   1.000
_cell.length_b   1.000
_cell.length_c   1.000
_cell.angle_alpha   90.00
_cell.angle_beta   90.00
_cell.angle_gamma   90.00
#
_symmetry.space_group_name_H-M   'P 1'
#
loop_
_entity.id
_entity.type
_entity.pdbx_description
1 polymer ?
#
loop_
_entity_poly.entity_id
_entity_poly.type
_entity_poly.pdbx_seq_one_letter_code
_entity_poly.pdbx_strand_id
1 'polypeptide(L)'
;MFATCALVAGELVCEYLGERISWGEAVLRHPRDPAQPDHTFYFDVGNGTVIDGAIGGNSARWINHACRPNCEAEDRDGRIFIRTVEPVPAGKELSIDYALFVEGRHTRQLRERYACHCGAPDCRGTMLAKRGRQSGKEHISAPDRRVVEGSVDADVTARAAIHIRTTIADTLIDA
;
A
#
# COMPACT_ATOMS: atom_id res chain seq x y z
N MET A 1 -6.46 -3.70 12.36
CA MET A 1 -7.75 -3.06 12.71
C MET A 1 -8.83 -4.14 12.73
N PHE A 2 -9.81 -4.13 13.63
CA PHE A 2 -10.84 -5.19 13.73
C PHE A 2 -12.26 -4.61 13.64
N ALA A 3 -13.18 -5.35 13.04
CA ALA A 3 -14.59 -4.99 12.97
C ALA A 3 -15.23 -5.09 14.36
N THR A 4 -15.91 -4.05 14.84
CA THR A 4 -16.62 -4.07 16.14
C THR A 4 -18.05 -4.57 16.03
N CYS A 5 -18.61 -4.54 14.81
CA CYS A 5 -19.90 -5.11 14.44
C CYS A 5 -19.75 -5.94 13.15
N ALA A 6 -20.80 -6.66 12.76
CA ALA A 6 -20.84 -7.30 11.45
C ALA A 6 -21.01 -6.24 10.36
N LEU A 7 -20.26 -6.38 9.27
CA LEU A 7 -20.30 -5.53 8.08
C LEU A 7 -20.80 -6.34 6.89
N VAL A 8 -21.58 -5.73 6.01
CA VAL A 8 -22.02 -6.35 4.75
C VAL A 8 -20.97 -6.15 3.66
N ALA A 9 -21.07 -6.88 2.54
CA ALA A 9 -20.20 -6.64 1.38
C ALA A 9 -20.49 -5.26 0.75
N GLY A 10 -19.45 -4.57 0.29
CA GLY A 10 -19.53 -3.23 -0.31
C GLY A 10 -19.67 -2.07 0.69
N GLU A 11 -19.74 -2.39 1.99
CA GLU A 11 -19.90 -1.40 3.05
C GLU A 11 -18.69 -0.48 3.14
N LEU A 12 -18.94 0.83 3.26
CA LEU A 12 -17.88 1.80 3.47
C LEU A 12 -17.40 1.71 4.92
N VAL A 13 -16.14 1.32 5.11
CA VAL A 13 -15.53 1.25 6.45
C VAL A 13 -15.09 2.64 6.89
N CYS A 14 -14.21 3.27 6.12
CA CYS A 14 -13.67 4.60 6.41
C CYS A 14 -12.91 5.18 5.20
N GLU A 15 -12.56 6.45 5.26
CA GLU A 15 -11.53 7.04 4.39
C GLU A 15 -10.15 6.84 5.03
N TYR A 16 -9.11 6.61 4.22
CA TYR A 16 -7.72 6.66 4.67
C TYR A 16 -7.23 8.11 4.70
N LEU A 17 -7.09 8.65 5.91
CA LEU A 17 -6.69 10.05 6.12
C LEU A 17 -5.20 10.17 6.42
N GLY A 18 -4.66 11.36 6.11
CA GLY A 18 -3.28 11.74 6.40
C GLY A 18 -2.90 13.03 5.70
N GLU A 19 -1.70 13.52 5.96
CA GLU A 19 -1.12 14.64 5.24
C GLU A 19 -0.85 14.27 3.79
N ARG A 20 -1.12 15.17 2.84
CA ARG A 20 -0.87 14.94 1.41
C ARG A 20 0.47 15.54 1.04
N ILE A 21 1.40 14.71 0.60
CA ILE A 21 2.77 15.07 0.28
C ILE A 21 3.17 14.56 -1.10
N SER A 22 4.26 15.10 -1.64
CA SER A 22 4.87 14.54 -2.85
C SER A 22 5.66 13.28 -2.52
N TRP A 23 5.93 12.46 -3.54
CA TRP A 23 6.85 11.35 -3.38
C TRP A 23 8.27 11.76 -2.94
N GLY A 24 8.76 12.91 -3.40
CA GLY A 24 10.08 13.41 -2.99
C GLY A 24 10.14 13.67 -1.48
N GLU A 25 9.07 14.25 -0.93
CA GLU A 25 8.92 14.47 0.50
C GLU A 25 8.78 13.15 1.27
N ALA A 26 8.02 12.18 0.74
CA ALA A 26 7.88 10.86 1.35
C ALA A 26 9.22 10.13 1.50
N VAL A 27 10.10 10.25 0.48
CA VAL A 27 11.47 9.71 0.52
C VAL A 27 12.33 10.45 1.55
N LEU A 28 12.25 11.79 1.62
CA LEU A 28 13.02 12.58 2.59
C LEU A 28 12.63 12.27 4.04
N ARG A 29 11.35 11.97 4.30
CA ARG A 29 10.84 11.59 5.63
C ARG A 29 11.13 10.14 6.00
N HIS A 30 11.61 9.33 5.07
CA HIS A 30 11.86 7.91 5.28
C HIS A 30 13.35 7.63 5.58
N PRO A 31 13.67 6.76 6.55
CA PRO A 31 12.75 6.09 7.47
C PRO A 31 12.27 7.04 8.59
N ARG A 32 11.00 6.89 9.00
CA ARG A 32 10.46 7.65 10.14
C ARG A 32 10.97 7.13 11.48
N ASP A 33 11.08 5.82 11.60
CA ASP A 33 11.64 5.12 12.75
C ASP A 33 12.87 4.34 12.27
N PRO A 34 14.10 4.75 12.61
CA PRO A 34 15.31 4.03 12.25
C PRO A 34 15.34 2.58 12.78
N ALA A 35 14.60 2.27 13.85
CA ALA A 35 14.49 0.90 14.36
C ALA A 35 13.50 0.04 13.56
N GLN A 36 12.60 0.66 12.80
CA GLN A 36 11.62 0.01 11.93
C GLN A 36 11.62 0.69 10.55
N PRO A 37 12.74 0.60 9.81
CA PRO A 37 12.92 1.40 8.62
C PRO A 37 11.89 1.07 7.53
N ASP A 38 11.35 -0.15 7.50
CA ASP A 38 10.38 -0.59 6.50
C ASP A 38 8.93 -0.28 6.85
N HIS A 39 8.66 0.22 8.06
CA HIS A 39 7.33 0.52 8.52
C HIS A 39 6.94 1.93 8.10
N THR A 40 5.94 2.02 7.24
CA THR A 40 5.44 3.27 6.68
C THR A 40 3.92 3.26 6.60
N PHE A 41 3.33 4.45 6.60
CA PHE A 41 1.90 4.69 6.42
C PHE A 41 1.65 5.46 5.11
N TYR A 42 2.49 5.24 4.10
CA TYR A 42 2.37 5.87 2.79
C TYR A 42 1.36 5.14 1.90
N PHE A 43 0.43 5.92 1.35
CA PHE A 43 -0.55 5.47 0.37
C PHE A 43 -0.37 6.29 -0.92
N ASP A 44 0.02 5.65 -2.02
CA ASP A 44 0.15 6.31 -3.33
C ASP A 44 -1.23 6.46 -3.99
N VAL A 45 -1.59 7.70 -4.29
CA VAL A 45 -2.85 8.05 -4.96
C VAL A 45 -2.72 7.91 -6.49
N GLY A 46 -1.53 7.66 -7.03
CA GLY A 46 -1.32 7.38 -8.46
C GLY A 46 -1.30 8.62 -9.36
N ASN A 47 -1.35 9.83 -8.78
CA ASN A 47 -1.21 11.11 -9.47
C ASN A 47 0.03 11.91 -9.01
N GLY A 48 1.00 11.23 -8.40
CA GLY A 48 2.18 11.84 -7.78
C GLY A 48 1.98 12.31 -6.33
N THR A 49 0.75 12.25 -5.83
CA THR A 49 0.42 12.51 -4.42
C THR A 49 0.53 11.23 -3.60
N VAL A 50 1.15 11.35 -2.42
CA VAL A 50 1.19 10.31 -1.39
C VAL A 50 0.43 10.83 -0.17
N ILE A 51 -0.42 9.98 0.42
CA ILE A 51 -1.01 10.24 1.73
C ILE A 51 -0.09 9.66 2.79
N ASP A 52 0.32 10.50 3.74
CA ASP A 52 1.14 10.14 4.89
C ASP A 52 0.26 9.96 6.12
N GLY A 53 -0.16 8.71 6.36
CA GLY A 53 -1.09 8.36 7.44
C GLY A 53 -0.54 8.56 8.86
N ALA A 54 0.76 8.85 9.03
CA ALA A 54 1.34 9.13 10.34
C ALA A 54 1.15 10.58 10.81
N ILE A 55 0.80 11.51 9.93
CA ILE A 55 0.52 12.91 10.29
C ILE A 55 -0.93 13.22 9.96
N GLY A 56 -1.72 13.54 10.98
CA GLY A 56 -3.15 13.85 10.78
C GLY A 56 -3.99 12.67 10.26
N GLY A 57 -3.48 11.44 10.31
CA GLY A 57 -4.22 10.25 9.88
C GLY A 57 -5.18 9.71 10.92
N ASN A 58 -5.89 8.64 10.56
CA ASN A 58 -6.91 8.00 11.40
C ASN A 58 -6.59 6.51 11.64
N SER A 59 -7.55 5.77 12.19
CA SER A 59 -7.39 4.33 12.49
C SER A 59 -7.11 3.45 11.27
N ALA A 60 -7.40 3.91 10.04
CA ALA A 60 -7.18 3.15 8.82
C ALA A 60 -5.70 2.81 8.59
N ARG A 61 -4.77 3.60 9.16
CA ARG A 61 -3.32 3.33 9.10
C ARG A 61 -2.91 1.99 9.74
N TRP A 62 -3.79 1.41 10.58
CA TRP A 62 -3.57 0.13 11.25
C TRP A 62 -4.27 -1.05 10.55
N ILE A 63 -4.80 -0.86 9.34
CA ILE A 63 -5.31 -1.96 8.52
C ILE A 63 -4.11 -2.70 7.96
N ASN A 64 -4.06 -4.02 8.17
CA ASN A 64 -2.94 -4.85 7.79
C ASN A 64 -3.05 -5.39 6.37
N HIS A 65 -1.94 -5.91 5.87
CA HIS A 65 -1.91 -6.65 4.62
C HIS A 65 -2.50 -8.07 4.77
N ALA A 66 -3.32 -8.48 3.81
CA ALA A 66 -3.56 -9.90 3.53
C ALA A 66 -3.48 -10.21 2.03
N CYS A 67 -2.98 -11.40 1.67
CA CYS A 67 -2.97 -11.87 0.27
C CYS A 67 -4.37 -12.23 -0.24
N ARG A 68 -5.28 -12.59 0.68
CA ARG A 68 -6.72 -12.75 0.46
C ARG A 68 -7.46 -11.80 1.42
N PRO A 69 -7.52 -10.51 1.08
CA PRO A 69 -8.11 -9.49 1.94
C PRO A 69 -9.63 -9.55 1.94
N ASN A 70 -10.25 -8.99 2.98
CA ASN A 70 -11.70 -8.80 3.08
C ASN A 70 -12.14 -7.35 2.84
N CYS A 71 -11.18 -6.45 2.61
CA CYS A 71 -11.42 -5.08 2.19
C CYS A 71 -10.59 -4.74 0.93
N GLU A 72 -11.01 -3.70 0.23
CA GLU A 72 -10.27 -3.04 -0.84
C GLU A 72 -10.14 -1.54 -0.59
N ALA A 73 -9.18 -0.91 -1.25
CA ALA A 73 -9.01 0.54 -1.27
C ALA A 73 -9.45 1.11 -2.61
N GLU A 74 -10.43 2.00 -2.57
CA GLU A 74 -11.06 2.64 -3.72
C GLU A 74 -10.60 4.10 -3.82
N ASP A 75 -10.13 4.52 -5.01
CA ASP A 75 -9.91 5.94 -5.32
C ASP A 75 -11.24 6.60 -5.71
N ARG A 76 -11.58 7.72 -5.05
CA ARG A 76 -12.60 8.64 -5.54
C ARG A 76 -12.04 10.06 -5.48
N ASP A 77 -11.77 10.63 -6.65
CA ASP A 77 -11.26 12.00 -6.81
C ASP A 77 -10.00 12.29 -5.97
N GLY A 78 -9.09 11.31 -5.91
CA GLY A 78 -7.85 11.39 -5.15
C GLY A 78 -8.00 11.13 -3.66
N ARG A 79 -9.17 10.71 -3.18
CA ARG A 79 -9.42 10.27 -1.81
C ARG A 79 -9.51 8.75 -1.77
N ILE A 80 -9.02 8.16 -0.69
CA ILE A 80 -8.90 6.71 -0.57
C ILE A 80 -9.95 6.20 0.41
N PHE A 81 -10.88 5.38 -0.06
CA PHE A 81 -11.93 4.80 0.76
C PHE A 81 -11.71 3.30 0.91
N ILE A 82 -11.82 2.81 2.14
CA ILE A 82 -11.74 1.38 2.44
C ILE A 82 -13.16 0.82 2.43
N ARG A 83 -13.39 -0.20 1.60
CA ARG A 83 -14.67 -0.91 1.52
C ARG A 83 -14.49 -2.39 1.75
N THR A 84 -15.49 -3.04 2.34
CA THR A 84 -15.53 -4.50 2.41
C THR A 84 -15.82 -5.08 1.02
N VAL A 85 -15.17 -6.19 0.68
CA VAL A 85 -15.45 -6.94 -0.57
C VAL A 85 -16.28 -8.21 -0.33
N GLU A 86 -16.41 -8.59 0.95
CA GLU A 86 -17.21 -9.71 1.43
C GLU A 86 -17.86 -9.34 2.77
N PRO A 87 -18.89 -10.05 3.24
CA PRO A 87 -19.41 -9.85 4.60
C PRO A 87 -18.32 -10.14 5.65
N VAL A 88 -18.18 -9.25 6.63
CA VAL A 88 -17.16 -9.36 7.68
C VAL A 88 -17.83 -9.52 9.05
N PRO A 89 -17.65 -10.65 9.76
CA PRO A 89 -18.18 -10.82 11.10
C PRO A 89 -17.54 -9.85 12.12
N ALA A 90 -18.28 -9.53 13.18
CA ALA A 90 -17.73 -8.82 14.32
C ALA A 90 -16.52 -9.57 14.90
N GLY A 91 -15.48 -8.83 15.28
CA GLY A 91 -14.22 -9.37 15.81
C GLY A 91 -13.24 -9.86 14.74
N LYS A 92 -13.61 -9.86 13.45
CA LYS A 92 -12.68 -10.23 12.37
C LYS A 92 -11.74 -9.06 12.04
N GLU A 93 -10.47 -9.37 11.78
CA GLU A 93 -9.49 -8.38 11.32
C GLU A 93 -9.86 -7.85 9.93
N LEU A 94 -9.78 -6.54 9.75
CA LEU A 94 -9.90 -5.88 8.45
C LEU A 94 -8.52 -5.81 7.79
N SER A 95 -8.46 -6.20 6.52
CA SER A 95 -7.21 -6.29 5.76
C SER A 95 -7.40 -5.90 4.31
N ILE A 96 -6.33 -5.38 3.69
CA ILE A 96 -6.26 -5.02 2.27
C ILE A 96 -5.04 -5.67 1.60
N ASP A 97 -5.03 -5.81 0.27
CA ASP A 97 -3.78 -6.11 -0.44
C ASP A 97 -2.98 -4.82 -0.60
N TYR A 98 -1.84 -4.70 0.07
CA TYR A 98 -0.99 -3.50 -0.03
C TYR A 98 -0.50 -3.24 -1.44
N ALA A 99 -0.40 -4.28 -2.27
CA ALA A 99 0.25 -4.20 -3.58
C ALA A 99 1.60 -3.44 -3.49
N LEU A 100 2.38 -3.72 -2.44
CA LEU A 100 3.57 -2.97 -2.10
C LEU A 100 4.55 -3.02 -3.27
N PHE A 101 4.86 -1.87 -3.85
CA PHE A 101 5.83 -1.79 -4.93
C PHE A 101 7.18 -1.38 -4.34
N VAL A 102 8.24 -2.03 -4.83
CA VAL A 102 9.61 -1.63 -4.58
C VAL A 102 10.32 -1.72 -5.93
N GLU A 103 10.95 -0.61 -6.31
CA GLU A 103 11.75 -0.52 -7.54
C GLU A 103 12.92 -1.52 -7.51
N GLY A 104 13.32 -1.99 -8.69
CA GLY A 104 14.42 -2.94 -8.82
C GLY A 104 14.02 -4.42 -8.70
N ARG A 105 15.03 -5.29 -8.54
CA ARG A 105 14.84 -6.74 -8.51
C ARG A 105 14.29 -7.20 -7.16
N HIS A 106 13.19 -7.96 -7.18
CA HIS A 106 12.67 -8.62 -5.98
C HIS A 106 13.54 -9.82 -5.62
N THR A 107 14.71 -9.54 -5.03
CA THR A 107 15.65 -10.55 -4.55
C THR A 107 15.03 -11.39 -3.44
N ARG A 108 15.66 -12.52 -3.09
CA ARG A 108 15.24 -13.33 -1.95
C ARG A 108 15.27 -12.51 -0.65
N GLN A 109 16.36 -11.79 -0.41
CA GLN A 109 16.53 -10.94 0.77
C GLN A 109 15.46 -9.84 0.85
N LEU A 110 15.11 -9.20 -0.28
CA LEU A 110 14.04 -8.20 -0.29
C LEU A 110 12.66 -8.81 0.03
N ARG A 111 12.37 -10.00 -0.51
CA ARG A 111 11.13 -10.72 -0.19
C ARG A 111 11.06 -11.15 1.28
N GLU A 112 12.18 -11.55 1.87
CA GLU A 112 12.30 -11.87 3.30
C GLU A 112 12.13 -10.62 4.18
N ARG A 113 12.69 -9.47 3.76
CA ARG A 113 12.50 -8.17 4.42
C ARG A 113 11.04 -7.74 4.45
N TYR A 114 10.30 -7.97 3.35
CA TYR A 114 8.86 -7.75 3.25
C TYR A 114 8.07 -9.05 3.34
N ALA A 115 8.43 -9.96 4.25
CA ALA A 115 7.73 -11.23 4.43
C ALA A 115 6.25 -11.01 4.79
N CYS A 116 5.37 -11.87 4.27
CA CYS A 116 3.94 -11.82 4.58
C CYS A 116 3.57 -12.93 5.56
N HIS A 117 2.88 -12.54 6.63
CA HIS A 117 2.42 -13.45 7.70
C HIS A 117 0.89 -13.50 7.82
N CYS A 118 0.15 -13.16 6.76
CA CYS A 118 -1.31 -13.04 6.80
C CYS A 118 -2.08 -14.36 7.02
N GLY A 119 -1.42 -15.51 6.88
CA GLY A 119 -2.04 -16.83 7.09
C GLY A 119 -3.02 -17.28 6.00
N ALA A 120 -3.16 -16.55 4.89
CA ALA A 120 -4.00 -16.97 3.77
C ALA A 120 -3.47 -18.30 3.14
N PRO A 121 -4.34 -19.24 2.74
CA PRO A 121 -3.92 -20.50 2.11
C PRO A 121 -3.08 -20.32 0.85
N ASP A 122 -3.33 -19.25 0.12
CA ASP A 122 -2.67 -18.82 -1.12
C ASP A 122 -1.72 -17.62 -0.89
N CYS A 123 -1.19 -17.49 0.34
CA CYS A 123 -0.24 -16.45 0.69
C CYS A 123 0.96 -16.41 -0.28
N ARG A 124 1.29 -15.21 -0.76
CA ARG A 124 2.42 -14.98 -1.68
C ARG A 124 3.80 -15.14 -1.01
N GLY A 125 3.83 -15.25 0.32
CA GLY A 125 5.04 -15.24 1.14
C GLY A 125 5.68 -13.86 1.32
N THR A 126 5.21 -12.84 0.61
CA THR A 126 5.69 -11.45 0.70
C THR A 126 4.56 -10.44 0.48
N MET A 127 4.68 -9.26 1.08
CA MET A 127 3.76 -8.12 0.88
C MET A 127 3.98 -7.44 -0.48
N LEU A 128 5.10 -7.72 -1.14
CA LEU A 128 5.42 -7.17 -2.46
C LEU A 128 4.38 -7.59 -3.52
N ALA A 129 3.99 -6.65 -4.37
CA ALA A 129 3.11 -6.92 -5.49
C ALA A 129 3.71 -7.97 -6.43
N LYS A 130 2.86 -8.88 -6.94
CA LYS A 130 3.24 -9.76 -8.06
C LYS A 130 3.58 -8.87 -9.27
N ARG A 131 4.71 -9.13 -9.93
CA ARG A 131 5.03 -8.46 -11.20
C ARG A 131 4.01 -8.86 -12.26
N GLY A 132 3.04 -7.98 -12.53
CA GLY A 132 2.10 -8.03 -13.64
C GLY A 132 2.23 -6.76 -14.48
N ARG A 133 2.04 -6.88 -15.81
CA ARG A 133 2.22 -5.82 -16.81
C ARG A 133 1.50 -4.53 -16.39
N GLN A 134 2.26 -3.53 -15.93
CA GLN A 134 1.73 -2.20 -15.67
C GLN A 134 1.21 -1.62 -16.99
N SER A 135 -0.09 -1.34 -17.07
CA SER A 135 -0.60 -0.40 -18.08
C SER A 135 0.02 0.96 -17.76
N GLY A 136 0.71 1.54 -18.74
CA GLY A 136 1.58 2.69 -18.56
C GLY A 136 0.87 3.89 -17.93
N LYS A 137 1.18 4.16 -16.66
CA LYS A 137 1.16 5.50 -16.11
C LYS A 137 2.59 5.80 -15.68
N GLU A 138 3.20 6.77 -16.35
CA GLU A 138 4.55 7.23 -16.04
C GLU A 138 4.59 7.72 -14.58
N HIS A 139 5.32 6.97 -13.74
CA HIS A 139 5.72 7.50 -12.44
C HIS A 139 6.71 8.63 -12.70
N ILE A 140 6.34 9.87 -12.35
CA ILE A 140 7.26 11.01 -12.37
C ILE A 140 8.46 10.63 -11.48
N SER A 141 9.62 10.48 -12.12
CA SER A 141 10.89 10.18 -11.49
C SER A 141 11.33 11.35 -10.59
N ALA A 142 11.91 11.02 -9.43
CA ALA A 142 12.60 12.01 -8.62
C ALA A 142 13.89 12.47 -9.34
N PRO A 143 14.36 13.71 -9.12
CA PRO A 143 15.59 14.20 -9.74
C PRO A 143 16.82 13.44 -9.24
N ASP A 144 17.71 13.15 -10.19
CA ASP A 144 18.98 12.45 -10.04
C ASP A 144 19.89 13.11 -8.98
N ARG A 145 20.29 12.34 -7.95
CA ARG A 145 21.30 12.75 -6.98
C ARG A 145 22.58 11.93 -7.22
N ARG A 146 23.64 12.62 -7.63
CA ARG A 146 24.99 12.06 -7.85
C ARG A 146 25.44 11.24 -6.63
N VAL A 147 25.84 10.01 -6.91
CA VAL A 147 26.35 8.98 -6.01
C VAL A 147 27.65 9.45 -5.33
N VAL A 148 27.75 9.23 -4.01
CA VAL A 148 29.02 9.26 -3.27
C VAL A 148 29.37 7.81 -2.94
N GLU A 149 30.46 7.30 -3.51
CA GLU A 149 30.89 5.91 -3.35
C GLU A 149 31.35 5.62 -1.90
N GLY A 150 30.83 4.54 -1.30
CA GLY A 150 31.43 3.95 -0.10
C GLY A 150 30.49 3.42 0.98
N SER A 151 29.65 2.42 0.67
CA SER A 151 29.22 1.39 1.63
C SER A 151 28.35 0.35 0.92
N VAL A 152 28.82 -0.90 0.88
CA VAL A 152 27.97 -2.04 0.56
C VAL A 152 26.88 -2.16 1.63
N ASP A 153 25.69 -1.62 1.33
CA ASP A 153 24.35 -1.95 1.91
C ASP A 153 23.30 -0.82 1.72
N ALA A 154 23.62 0.27 1.01
CA ALA A 154 22.73 1.41 0.83
C ALA A 154 22.52 1.78 -0.66
N ASP A 155 21.85 0.95 -1.46
CA ASP A 155 21.42 1.38 -2.81
C ASP A 155 20.18 0.66 -3.36
N VAL A 156 19.15 0.53 -2.53
CA VAL A 156 17.77 0.44 -3.02
C VAL A 156 17.01 1.49 -2.25
N THR A 157 16.84 2.69 -2.82
CA THR A 157 15.82 3.65 -2.38
C THR A 157 14.45 3.01 -2.62
N ALA A 158 14.07 2.09 -1.74
CA ALA A 158 12.83 1.35 -1.81
C ALA A 158 11.68 2.32 -1.53
N ARG A 159 10.94 2.69 -2.57
CA ARG A 159 9.69 3.45 -2.46
C ARG A 159 8.56 2.53 -2.04
N ALA A 160 8.61 2.02 -0.82
CA ALA A 160 7.56 1.17 -0.29
C ALA A 160 6.32 2.03 0.03
N ALA A 161 5.29 1.96 -0.82
CA ALA A 161 3.97 2.49 -0.51
C ALA A 161 2.88 1.53 -0.98
N ILE A 162 1.71 1.65 -0.35
CA ILE A 162 0.52 0.95 -0.78
C ILE A 162 0.05 1.60 -2.08
N HIS A 163 -0.09 0.82 -3.15
CA HIS A 163 -0.61 1.31 -4.43
C HIS A 163 -2.07 0.91 -4.60
N ILE A 164 -2.87 1.85 -5.11
CA ILE A 164 -4.23 1.54 -5.54
C ILE A 164 -4.15 0.59 -6.73
N ARG A 165 -4.65 -0.64 -6.56
CA ARG A 165 -5.06 -1.44 -7.70
C ARG A 165 -6.41 -0.92 -8.12
N THR A 166 -6.48 -0.14 -9.19
CA THR A 166 -7.74 0.05 -9.89
C THR A 166 -8.15 -1.31 -10.41
N THR A 167 -9.07 -1.99 -9.71
CA THR A 167 -9.90 -3.00 -10.33
C THR A 167 -10.65 -2.24 -11.41
N ILE A 168 -10.31 -2.48 -12.68
CA ILE A 168 -11.26 -2.22 -13.76
C ILE A 168 -12.44 -3.11 -13.38
N ALA A 169 -13.43 -2.55 -12.70
CA ALA A 169 -14.75 -3.11 -12.72
C ALA A 169 -15.09 -3.19 -14.22
N ASP A 170 -15.31 -4.41 -14.70
CA ASP A 170 -15.85 -4.65 -16.01
C ASP A 170 -16.99 -3.65 -16.25
N THR A 171 -16.75 -2.64 -17.09
CA THR A 171 -17.84 -1.89 -17.72
C THR A 171 -18.47 -2.83 -18.74
N LEU A 172 -19.29 -3.75 -18.25
CA LEU A 172 -20.44 -4.27 -18.95
C LEU A 172 -21.67 -3.58 -18.37
N ILE A 173 -22.08 -2.49 -19.02
CA ILE A 173 -23.49 -2.13 -19.12
C ILE A 173 -23.75 -1.90 -20.61
N ASP A 174 -24.42 -2.88 -21.21
CA ASP A 174 -25.20 -2.69 -22.42
C ASP A 174 -26.15 -1.50 -22.23
N ALA A 175 -26.07 -0.51 -23.12
CA ALA A 175 -27.15 0.36 -23.59
C ALA A 175 -26.74 1.05 -24.89
#